data_AF-A0A0G9N1T4-F1
#
_entry.id   AF-A0A0G9N1T4-F1
#
_cell.length_a   1.000
_cell.length_b   1.000
_cell.length_c   1.000
_cell.angle_alpha   90.00
_cell.angle_beta   90.00
_cell.angle_gamma   90.00
#
_symmetry.space_group_name_H-M   'P 1'
#
loop_
_entity.id
_entity.type
_entity.pdbx_description
1 polymer ?
#
loop_
_entity_poly.entity_id
_entity_poly.type
_entity_poly.pdbx_seq_one_letter_code
_entity_poly.pdbx_strand_id
1 'polypeptide(L)'
;MDLCLLAAALGTADFLRDDAFGWQPWSDDDPVYIAIGVPILFVSFIVGPVLVVTRSLRDEYAEQLWKRTVELLVNVLAIAPLVIILGTWAAYAAIGGEELPDALGFLNLQMNFWTSLVTAWQTFLLLFVGIFQFLRWRDSR
;
A
#
# COMPACT_ATOMS: atom_id res chain seq x y z
N MET A 1 16.61 -8.05 -6.84
CA MET A 1 15.20 -8.43 -6.61
C MET A 1 14.67 -7.80 -5.32
N ASP A 2 15.56 -7.49 -4.37
CA ASP A 2 15.13 -7.14 -3.02
C ASP A 2 14.77 -5.68 -2.77
N LEU A 3 15.41 -4.69 -3.40
CA LEU A 3 15.29 -3.31 -2.89
C LEU A 3 13.88 -2.70 -2.99
N CYS A 4 13.16 -2.93 -4.10
CA CYS A 4 11.78 -2.43 -4.24
C CYS A 4 10.78 -3.24 -3.40
N LEU A 5 11.04 -4.54 -3.23
CA LEU A 5 10.19 -5.43 -2.44
C LEU A 5 10.40 -5.19 -0.94
N LEU A 6 11.64 -4.95 -0.54
CA LEU A 6 12.07 -4.49 0.78
C LEU A 6 11.46 -3.12 1.08
N ALA A 7 11.53 -2.17 0.14
CA ALA A 7 10.90 -0.86 0.33
C ALA A 7 9.38 -0.97 0.47
N ALA A 8 8.73 -1.79 -0.36
CA ALA A 8 7.29 -2.01 -0.25
C ALA A 8 6.91 -2.73 1.06
N ALA A 9 7.67 -3.74 1.46
CA ALA A 9 7.47 -4.49 2.70
C ALA A 9 7.69 -3.61 3.94
N LEU A 10 8.76 -2.81 3.95
CA LEU A 10 9.03 -1.86 5.04
C LEU A 10 7.99 -0.74 5.09
N GLY A 11 7.57 -0.19 3.94
CA GLY A 11 6.50 0.80 3.89
C GLY A 11 5.15 0.25 4.38
N THR A 12 4.84 -1.01 4.04
CA THR A 12 3.63 -1.69 4.54
C THR A 12 3.75 -1.99 6.03
N ALA A 13 4.93 -2.39 6.50
CA ALA A 13 5.17 -2.64 7.92
C ALA A 13 5.05 -1.34 8.73
N ASP A 14 5.52 -0.21 8.21
CA ASP A 14 5.40 1.09 8.87
C ASP A 14 3.94 1.56 8.93
N PHE A 15 3.19 1.44 7.83
CA PHE A 15 1.75 1.69 7.81
C PHE A 15 1.00 0.83 8.83
N LEU A 16 1.30 -0.48 8.88
CA LEU A 16 0.66 -1.38 9.85
C LEU A 16 1.03 -0.99 11.28
N ARG A 17 2.30 -0.64 11.52
CA ARG A 17 2.81 -0.22 12.83
C ARG A 17 2.07 1.00 13.35
N ASP A 18 2.01 2.07 12.56
CA ASP A 18 1.46 3.36 12.99
C ASP A 18 -0.05 3.44 12.85
N ASP A 19 -0.59 3.15 11.67
CA ASP A 19 -2.00 3.41 11.38
C ASP A 19 -2.92 2.25 11.80
N ALA A 20 -2.46 1.00 11.70
CA ALA A 20 -3.29 -0.16 12.02
C ALA A 20 -3.17 -0.62 13.48
N PHE A 21 -1.98 -0.53 14.08
CA PHE A 21 -1.72 -0.97 15.45
C PHE A 21 -1.52 0.17 16.44
N GLY A 22 -1.37 1.42 16.00
CA GLY A 22 -1.13 2.57 16.88
C GLY A 22 0.16 2.46 17.70
N TRP A 23 1.11 1.64 17.27
CA TRP A 23 2.32 1.35 18.02
C TRP A 23 3.46 2.27 17.58
N GLN A 24 3.66 3.37 18.30
CA GLN A 24 4.72 4.35 18.04
C GLN A 24 5.82 4.29 19.12
N PRO A 25 6.80 3.36 19.03
CA PRO A 25 7.89 3.27 20.00
C PRO A 25 8.90 4.43 19.89
N TRP A 26 8.86 5.21 18.81
CA TRP A 26 9.69 6.38 18.54
C TRP A 26 8.80 7.50 17.98
N SER A 27 9.17 8.76 18.23
CA SER A 27 8.47 9.92 17.64
C SER A 27 8.80 10.07 16.16
N ASP A 28 7.89 10.63 15.37
CA ASP A 28 8.10 10.92 13.94
C ASP A 28 9.30 11.86 13.68
N ASP A 29 9.72 12.62 14.70
CA ASP A 29 10.90 13.49 14.67
C ASP A 29 12.23 12.75 14.95
N ASP A 30 12.19 11.44 15.20
CA ASP A 30 13.39 10.67 15.50
C ASP A 30 14.31 10.63 14.26
N PRO A 31 15.58 11.05 14.36
CA PRO A 31 16.52 11.04 13.24
C PRO A 31 16.67 9.66 12.57
N VAL A 32 16.50 8.58 13.33
CA VAL A 32 16.57 7.20 12.82
C VAL A 32 15.35 6.89 11.96
N TYR A 33 14.16 7.32 12.39
CA TYR A 33 12.93 7.16 11.61
C TYR A 33 13.02 7.94 10.30
N ILE A 34 13.48 9.19 10.34
CA ILE A 34 13.67 10.01 9.14
C ILE A 34 14.71 9.41 8.19
N ALA A 35 15.84 8.93 8.73
CA ALA A 35 16.93 8.38 7.92
C ALA A 35 16.54 7.08 7.17
N ILE A 36 15.59 6.31 7.69
CA ILE A 36 15.16 5.03 7.11
C ILE A 36 13.86 5.20 6.32
N GLY A 37 12.87 5.89 6.90
CA GLY A 37 11.54 6.08 6.32
C GLY A 37 11.55 6.92 5.04
N VAL A 38 12.33 8.02 5.01
CA VAL A 38 12.37 8.91 3.84
C VAL A 38 12.92 8.21 2.58
N PRO A 39 14.04 7.48 2.63
CA PRO A 39 14.51 6.71 1.47
C PRO A 39 13.51 5.64 1.00
N ILE A 40 12.83 4.97 1.93
CA ILE A 40 11.85 3.92 1.62
C ILE A 40 10.60 4.50 0.95
N LEU A 41 10.09 5.61 1.48
CA LEU A 41 9.00 6.37 0.88
C LEU A 41 9.39 6.88 -0.50
N PHE A 42 10.59 7.44 -0.64
CA PHE A 42 11.13 7.93 -1.91
C PHE A 42 11.22 6.84 -2.98
N VAL A 43 11.77 5.67 -2.63
CA VAL A 43 11.85 4.52 -3.54
C VAL A 43 10.44 4.03 -3.91
N SER A 44 9.55 3.89 -2.92
CA SER A 44 8.17 3.46 -3.16
C SER A 44 7.39 4.43 -4.06
N PHE A 45 7.64 5.74 -3.92
CA PHE A 45 6.98 6.78 -4.69
C PHE A 45 7.46 6.88 -6.14
N ILE A 46 8.75 6.57 -6.39
CA ILE A 46 9.40 6.76 -7.69
C ILE A 46 9.39 5.48 -8.53
N VAL A 47 9.37 4.30 -7.90
CA VAL A 47 9.38 3.02 -8.62
C VAL A 47 8.19 2.90 -9.57
N GLY A 48 6.99 3.28 -9.15
CA GLY A 48 5.81 3.28 -10.02
C GLY A 48 5.96 4.13 -11.29
N PRO A 49 6.21 5.44 -11.16
CA PRO A 49 6.48 6.33 -12.29
C PRO A 49 7.64 5.86 -13.18
N VAL A 50 8.75 5.42 -12.59
CA VAL A 50 9.90 4.89 -13.35
C VAL A 50 9.48 3.69 -14.16
N LEU A 51 8.74 2.74 -13.59
CA LEU A 51 8.25 1.59 -14.32
C LEU A 51 7.36 2.01 -15.49
N VAL A 52 6.48 3.01 -15.32
CA VAL A 52 5.63 3.54 -16.40
C VAL A 52 6.47 4.16 -17.52
N VAL A 53 7.48 4.97 -17.18
CA VAL A 53 8.36 5.63 -18.15
C VAL A 53 9.25 4.64 -18.90
N THR A 54 9.74 3.59 -18.23
CA THR A 54 10.58 2.55 -18.84
C THR A 54 9.78 1.54 -19.66
N ARG A 55 8.55 1.84 -20.07
CA ARG A 55 7.71 0.96 -20.90
C ARG A 55 8.40 0.48 -22.17
N SER A 56 9.17 1.34 -22.83
CA SER A 56 9.87 1.02 -24.09
C SER A 56 11.04 0.05 -23.91
N LEU A 57 11.54 -0.12 -22.68
CA LEU A 57 12.64 -1.02 -22.34
C LEU A 57 12.16 -2.41 -21.89
N ARG A 58 10.83 -2.64 -21.88
CA ARG A 58 10.26 -3.91 -21.42
C ARG A 58 10.38 -4.96 -22.51
N ASP A 59 10.83 -6.15 -22.11
CA ASP A 59 10.72 -7.34 -22.92
C ASP A 59 9.27 -7.84 -22.95
N GLU A 60 9.02 -8.80 -23.84
CA GLU A 60 7.67 -9.36 -24.05
C GLU A 60 7.12 -10.04 -22.78
N TYR A 61 8.02 -10.63 -21.97
CA TYR A 61 7.68 -11.18 -20.66
C TYR A 61 7.21 -10.08 -19.68
N ALA A 62 7.98 -9.00 -19.51
CA ALA A 62 7.61 -7.92 -18.61
C ALA A 62 6.34 -7.18 -19.06
N GLU A 63 6.07 -7.11 -20.36
CA GLU A 63 4.81 -6.55 -20.86
C GLU A 63 3.60 -7.41 -20.48
N GLN A 64 3.68 -8.74 -20.65
CA GLN A 64 2.61 -9.65 -20.23
C GLN A 64 2.38 -9.61 -18.71
N LEU A 65 3.48 -9.59 -17.93
CA LEU A 65 3.42 -9.49 -16.48
C LEU A 65 2.75 -8.17 -16.03
N TRP A 66 3.09 -7.06 -16.69
CA TRP A 66 2.46 -5.76 -16.44
C TRP A 66 0.96 -5.78 -16.71
N LYS A 67 0.51 -6.33 -17.85
CA LYS A 67 -0.91 -6.41 -18.19
C LYS A 67 -1.70 -7.19 -17.13
N ARG A 68 -1.19 -8.35 -16.71
CA ARG A 68 -1.78 -9.15 -15.62
C ARG A 68 -1.82 -8.38 -14.28
N THR A 69 -0.76 -7.64 -13.98
CA THR A 69 -0.70 -6.81 -12.77
C THR A 69 -1.79 -5.74 -12.77
N VAL A 70 -1.94 -5.03 -13.89
CA VAL A 70 -2.97 -3.99 -14.05
C VAL A 70 -4.37 -4.59 -13.95
N GLU A 71 -4.61 -5.73 -14.58
CA GLU A 71 -5.90 -6.42 -14.51
C GLU A 71 -6.28 -6.79 -13.06
N LEU A 72 -5.35 -7.40 -12.31
CA LEU A 72 -5.55 -7.70 -10.90
C LEU A 72 -5.74 -6.43 -10.05
N LEU A 73 -4.97 -5.38 -10.33
CA LEU A 73 -5.08 -4.12 -9.61
C LEU A 73 -6.46 -3.47 -9.82
N VAL A 74 -6.99 -3.48 -11.04
CA VAL A 74 -8.35 -3.00 -11.33
C VAL A 74 -9.39 -3.80 -10.57
N ASN A 75 -9.26 -5.13 -10.53
CA ASN A 75 -10.16 -5.99 -9.75
C ASN A 75 -10.11 -5.67 -8.25
N VAL A 76 -8.90 -5.49 -7.69
CA VAL A 76 -8.72 -5.11 -6.28
C VAL A 76 -9.35 -3.74 -6.02
N LEU A 77 -9.12 -2.75 -6.87
CA LEU A 77 -9.69 -1.40 -6.70
C LEU A 77 -11.21 -1.39 -6.81
N ALA A 78 -11.81 -2.25 -7.65
CA ALA A 78 -13.24 -2.39 -7.77
C ALA A 78 -13.88 -3.05 -6.53
N ILE A 79 -13.19 -4.04 -5.94
CA ILE A 79 -13.72 -4.85 -4.84
C ILE A 79 -13.41 -4.22 -3.47
N ALA A 80 -12.25 -3.59 -3.30
CA ALA A 80 -11.77 -3.01 -2.04
C ALA A 80 -12.79 -2.10 -1.34
N PRO A 81 -13.44 -1.10 -1.99
CA PRO A 81 -14.40 -0.24 -1.31
C PRO A 81 -15.60 -1.03 -0.77
N LEU A 82 -16.08 -2.04 -1.51
CA LEU A 82 -17.17 -2.91 -1.06
C LEU A 82 -16.75 -3.73 0.15
N VAL A 83 -15.54 -4.29 0.13
CA VAL A 83 -14.99 -5.07 1.26
C VAL A 83 -14.82 -4.19 2.50
N ILE A 84 -14.33 -2.96 2.34
CA ILE A 84 -14.17 -2.03 3.46
C ILE A 84 -15.54 -1.68 4.06
N ILE A 85 -16.52 -1.31 3.22
CA ILE A 85 -17.87 -0.97 3.69
C ILE A 85 -18.52 -2.16 4.40
N LEU A 86 -18.51 -3.34 3.78
CA LEU A 86 -19.11 -4.54 4.35
C LEU A 86 -18.41 -4.99 5.63
N GLY A 87 -17.07 -4.93 5.66
CA GLY A 87 -16.28 -5.26 6.85
C GLY A 87 -16.56 -4.31 8.01
N THR A 88 -16.63 -3.01 7.73
CA THR A 88 -16.95 -1.98 8.73
C THR A 88 -18.36 -2.16 9.28
N TRP A 89 -19.33 -2.39 8.39
CA TRP A 89 -20.71 -2.64 8.77
C TRP A 89 -20.86 -3.90 9.62
N ALA A 90 -20.19 -4.99 9.23
CA ALA A 90 -20.19 -6.24 9.99
C ALA A 90 -19.55 -6.06 11.39
N ALA A 91 -18.47 -5.29 11.50
CA ALA A 91 -17.82 -4.98 12.78
C ALA A 91 -18.75 -4.18 13.71
N TYR A 92 -19.43 -3.16 13.18
CA TYR A 92 -20.45 -2.40 13.93
C TYR A 92 -21.60 -3.30 14.40
N ALA A 93 -22.13 -4.14 13.50
CA ALA A 93 -23.22 -5.05 13.82
C ALA A 93 -22.85 -6.08 14.91
N ALA A 94 -21.60 -6.54 14.93
CA ALA A 94 -21.12 -7.52 15.90
C ALA A 94 -20.89 -6.92 17.31
N ILE A 95 -20.44 -5.67 17.39
CA ILE A 95 -20.04 -5.03 18.66
C ILE A 95 -21.19 -4.24 19.28
N GLY A 96 -22.19 -3.85 18.48
CA GLY A 96 -23.42 -3.21 18.96
C GLY A 96 -23.22 -1.80 19.54
N GLY A 97 -22.05 -1.19 19.31
CA GLY A 97 -21.65 0.09 19.88
C GLY A 97 -21.73 1.27 18.90
N GLU A 98 -21.76 2.48 19.47
CA GLU A 98 -21.69 3.77 18.74
C GLU A 98 -20.28 4.07 18.22
N GLU A 99 -19.25 3.39 18.74
CA GLU A 99 -17.83 3.63 18.44
C GLU A 99 -17.19 2.47 17.65
N LEU A 100 -16.30 2.83 16.71
CA LEU A 100 -15.49 1.88 15.93
C LEU A 100 -14.43 1.21 16.82
N PRO A 101 -14.15 -0.09 16.63
CA PRO A 101 -13.02 -0.76 17.27
C PRO A 101 -11.71 -0.04 16.96
N ASP A 102 -10.79 0.01 17.93
CA ASP A 102 -9.47 0.65 17.76
C ASP A 102 -8.72 0.16 16.51
N ALA A 103 -8.82 -1.14 16.20
CA ALA A 103 -8.22 -1.75 15.02
C ALA A 103 -8.78 -1.22 13.67
N LEU A 104 -9.96 -0.59 13.69
CA LEU A 104 -10.58 0.08 12.56
C LEU A 104 -10.50 1.62 12.68
N GLY A 105 -9.79 2.15 13.67
CA GLY A 105 -9.62 3.59 13.91
C GLY A 105 -9.06 4.34 12.71
N PHE A 106 -8.27 3.67 11.86
CA PHE A 106 -7.76 4.22 10.60
C PHE A 106 -8.87 4.68 9.63
N LEU A 107 -10.09 4.13 9.74
CA LEU A 107 -11.25 4.55 8.93
C LEU A 107 -11.85 5.88 9.38
N ASN A 108 -11.55 6.31 10.61
CA ASN A 108 -12.08 7.54 11.22
C ASN A 108 -11.06 8.70 11.19
N LEU A 109 -9.94 8.51 10.47
CA LEU A 109 -8.92 9.54 10.33
C LEU A 109 -9.45 10.72 9.52
N GLN A 110 -9.51 11.90 10.15
CA GLN A 110 -9.76 13.15 9.45
C GLN A 110 -8.52 13.54 8.64
N MET A 111 -8.47 13.08 7.40
CA MET A 111 -7.42 13.47 6.47
C MET A 111 -7.85 14.69 5.66
N ASN A 112 -6.93 15.65 5.49
CA ASN A 112 -7.13 16.72 4.53
C ASN A 112 -7.01 16.16 3.09
N PHE A 113 -7.56 16.89 2.11
CA PHE A 113 -7.59 16.44 0.71
C PHE A 113 -6.22 16.05 0.16
N TRP A 114 -5.17 16.82 0.48
CA TRP A 114 -3.82 16.56 -0.01
C TRP A 114 -3.21 15.29 0.58
N THR A 115 -3.38 15.10 1.89
CA THR A 115 -2.97 13.89 2.58
C THR A 115 -3.71 12.69 2.00
N SER A 116 -5.03 12.76 1.81
CA SER A 116 -5.81 11.68 1.20
C SER A 116 -5.33 11.33 -0.20
N LEU A 117 -5.01 12.33 -1.03
CA LEU A 117 -4.51 12.11 -2.39
C LEU A 117 -3.14 11.43 -2.38
N VAL A 118 -2.22 11.89 -1.53
CA VAL A 118 -0.87 11.32 -1.41
C VAL A 118 -0.93 9.90 -0.87
N THR A 119 -1.71 9.65 0.18
CA THR A 119 -1.91 8.30 0.75
C THR A 119 -2.54 7.36 -0.26
N ALA A 120 -3.57 7.80 -0.99
CA ALA A 120 -4.19 6.98 -2.04
C ALA A 120 -3.18 6.62 -3.15
N TRP A 121 -2.36 7.59 -3.56
CA TRP A 121 -1.30 7.36 -4.55
C TRP A 121 -0.23 6.38 -4.05
N GLN A 122 0.24 6.53 -2.81
CA GLN A 122 1.21 5.62 -2.21
C GLN A 122 0.67 4.20 -2.10
N THR A 123 -0.56 4.04 -1.60
CA THR A 123 -1.24 2.75 -1.50
C THR A 123 -1.40 2.10 -2.88
N PHE A 124 -1.78 2.88 -3.89
CA PHE A 124 -1.88 2.40 -5.27
C PHE A 124 -0.53 1.88 -5.80
N LEU A 125 0.56 2.62 -5.57
CA LEU A 125 1.90 2.20 -5.99
C LEU A 125 2.39 0.96 -5.24
N LEU A 126 2.15 0.89 -3.93
CA LEU A 126 2.51 -0.28 -3.12
C LEU A 126 1.74 -1.52 -3.56
N LEU A 127 0.44 -1.42 -3.80
CA LEU A 127 -0.37 -2.50 -4.34
C LEU A 127 0.13 -2.94 -5.72
N PHE A 128 0.42 -2.00 -6.60
CA PHE A 128 0.97 -2.29 -7.91
C PHE A 128 2.27 -3.09 -7.80
N VAL A 129 3.23 -2.61 -7.00
CA VAL A 129 4.53 -3.28 -6.80
C VAL A 129 4.33 -4.65 -6.16
N GLY A 130 3.49 -4.76 -5.13
CA GLY A 130 3.19 -6.02 -4.45
C GLY A 130 2.63 -7.07 -5.40
N ILE A 131 1.61 -6.73 -6.19
CA ILE A 131 0.99 -7.63 -7.18
C ILE A 131 2.03 -8.02 -8.25
N PHE A 132 2.78 -7.04 -8.77
CA PHE A 132 3.80 -7.28 -9.79
C PHE A 132 4.85 -8.27 -9.32
N GLN A 133 5.38 -8.08 -8.11
CA GLN A 133 6.38 -8.97 -7.53
C GLN A 133 5.80 -10.36 -7.21
N PHE A 134 4.56 -10.42 -6.70
CA PHE A 134 3.87 -11.68 -6.44
C PHE A 134 3.71 -12.51 -7.72
N LEU A 135 3.25 -11.89 -8.81
CA LEU A 135 3.11 -12.55 -10.10
C LEU A 135 4.46 -13.01 -10.66
N ARG A 136 5.51 -12.18 -10.53
CA ARG A 136 6.87 -12.54 -10.93
C ARG A 136 7.38 -13.76 -10.17
N TRP A 137 7.21 -13.77 -8.85
CA TRP A 137 7.62 -14.90 -8.00
C TRP A 137 6.87 -16.17 -8.37
N ARG A 138 5.55 -16.07 -8.59
CA ARG A 138 4.72 -17.20 -8.99
C ARG A 138 5.15 -17.77 -10.34
N ASP A 139 5.46 -16.92 -11.32
CA ASP A 139 5.89 -17.36 -12.66
C ASP A 139 7.32 -17.93 -12.67
N SER A 140 8.13 -17.69 -11.63
CA SER A 140 9.49 -18.23 -11.48
C SER A 140 9.58 -19.62 -10.83
N ARG A 141 8.44 -20.17 -10.37
CA ARG A 141 8.30 -21.50 -9.77
C ARG A 141 7.59 -22.45 -10.73
#